data_AF-A0AAU6DZ97-F1
#
_entry.id   AF-A0AAU6DZ97-F1
#
_cell.length_a   1.000
_cell.length_b   1.000
_cell.length_c   1.000
_cell.angle_alpha   90.00
_cell.angle_beta   90.00
_cell.angle_gamma   90.00
#
_symmetry.space_group_name_H-M   'P 1'
#
loop_
_entity.id
_entity.type
_entity.pdbx_description
1 polymer ?
#
loop_
_entity_poly.entity_id
_entity_poly.type
_entity_poly.pdbx_seq_one_letter_code
_entity_poly.pdbx_strand_id
1 'polypeptide(L)'
;MTTLPGPRSSAEIRAYLKTRLNQALRRPGMFGGEMATEPIIFLHFWNRPSGATEPTWSSLYDEPVLWAVRLGREAFQDAFTFTPEGSRLRPA
;
A
#
# COMPACT_ATOMS: atom_id res chain seq x y z
N MET A 1 23.46 -22.04 -12.40
CA MET A 1 23.27 -20.59 -12.22
C MET A 1 21.77 -20.33 -12.29
N THR A 2 21.12 -20.11 -11.16
CA THR A 2 19.67 -19.85 -11.12
C THR A 2 19.47 -18.35 -11.26
N THR A 3 18.97 -17.92 -12.42
CA THR A 3 18.62 -16.52 -12.67
C THR A 3 17.53 -16.11 -11.69
N LEU A 4 17.76 -15.07 -10.88
CA LEU A 4 16.73 -14.51 -10.01
C LEU A 4 15.60 -13.98 -10.91
N PRO A 5 14.32 -14.34 -10.64
CA PRO A 5 13.22 -13.80 -11.42
C PRO A 5 13.21 -12.28 -11.30
N GLY A 6 12.99 -11.61 -12.43
CA GLY A 6 12.81 -10.16 -12.46
C GLY A 6 11.62 -9.72 -11.58
N PRO A 7 11.55 -8.42 -11.23
CA PRO A 7 10.43 -7.89 -10.45
C PRO A 7 9.09 -8.18 -11.14
N ARG A 8 8.06 -8.50 -10.34
CA ARG A 8 6.71 -8.77 -10.84
C ARG A 8 6.11 -7.52 -11.48
N SER A 9 5.35 -7.70 -12.55
CA SER A 9 4.61 -6.59 -13.16
C SER A 9 3.55 -6.03 -12.22
N SER A 10 3.18 -4.76 -12.40
CA SER A 10 2.11 -4.12 -11.62
C SER A 10 0.77 -4.86 -11.74
N ALA A 11 0.49 -5.45 -12.90
CA ALA A 11 -0.70 -6.27 -13.15
C ALA A 11 -0.70 -7.55 -12.30
N GLU A 12 0.43 -8.26 -12.23
CA GLU A 12 0.58 -9.47 -11.39
C GLU A 12 0.44 -9.13 -9.90
N ILE A 13 1.07 -8.03 -9.46
CA ILE A 13 0.98 -7.56 -8.08
C ILE A 13 -0.48 -7.21 -7.74
N ARG A 14 -1.18 -6.49 -8.63
CA ARG A 14 -2.59 -6.14 -8.43
C ARG A 14 -3.49 -7.37 -8.37
N ALA A 15 -3.29 -8.35 -9.25
CA ALA A 15 -4.08 -9.58 -9.29
C ALA A 15 -3.90 -10.39 -7.99
N TYR A 16 -2.66 -10.49 -7.52
CA TYR A 16 -2.33 -11.12 -6.24
C TYR A 16 -3.01 -10.41 -5.06
N LEU A 17 -2.84 -9.09 -4.94
CA LEU A 17 -3.40 -8.30 -3.84
C LEU A 17 -4.93 -8.39 -3.81
N LYS A 18 -5.59 -8.31 -4.98
CA LYS A 18 -7.05 -8.44 -5.09
C LYS A 18 -7.51 -9.83 -4.65
N THR A 19 -6.77 -10.88 -5.02
CA THR A 19 -7.08 -12.26 -4.59
C THR A 19 -6.95 -12.42 -3.08
N ARG A 20 -5.87 -11.90 -2.49
CA ARG A 20 -5.62 -11.93 -1.04
C ARG A 20 -6.67 -11.14 -0.26
N LEU A 21 -7.04 -9.96 -0.72
CA LEU A 21 -8.10 -9.15 -0.11
C LEU A 21 -9.43 -9.91 -0.12
N ASN A 22 -9.82 -10.49 -1.26
CA ASN A 22 -11.05 -11.26 -1.36
C ASN A 22 -11.05 -12.50 -0.45
N GLN A 23 -9.90 -13.14 -0.25
CA GLN A 23 -9.76 -14.24 0.71
C GLN A 23 -9.94 -13.75 2.15
N ALA A 24 -9.31 -12.62 2.50
CA ALA A 24 -9.43 -12.02 3.83
C ALA A 24 -10.88 -11.62 4.15
N LEU A 25 -11.57 -10.98 3.21
CA LEU A 25 -12.99 -10.60 3.38
C LEU A 25 -13.92 -11.81 3.54
N ARG A 26 -13.63 -12.93 2.87
CA ARG A 26 -14.44 -14.16 2.97
C ARG A 26 -14.18 -14.96 4.24
N ARG A 27 -13.02 -14.78 4.86
CA ARG A 27 -12.58 -15.55 6.04
C ARG A 27 -11.89 -14.65 7.05
N PRO A 28 -12.58 -13.63 7.59
CA PRO A 28 -11.95 -12.64 8.45
C PRO A 28 -11.29 -13.26 9.68
N GLY A 29 -11.81 -14.37 10.22
CA GLY A 29 -11.18 -15.08 11.35
C GLY A 29 -9.85 -15.79 11.04
N MET A 30 -9.48 -15.99 9.77
CA MET A 30 -8.18 -16.55 9.38
C MET A 30 -7.11 -15.48 9.08
N PHE A 31 -7.49 -14.20 9.03
CA PHE A 31 -6.59 -13.10 8.67
C PHE A 31 -6.67 -12.01 9.73
N GLY A 32 -5.53 -11.65 10.33
CA GLY A 32 -5.48 -10.64 11.41
C GLY A 32 -5.81 -11.17 12.81
N GLY A 33 -5.94 -12.49 12.97
CA GLY A 33 -6.05 -13.17 14.27
C GLY A 33 -4.72 -13.65 14.85
N GLU A 34 -3.65 -13.68 14.05
CA GLU A 34 -2.30 -13.75 14.62
C GLU A 34 -2.04 -12.40 15.27
N MET A 35 -1.85 -12.40 16.60
CA MET A 35 -0.92 -11.45 17.19
C MET A 35 0.41 -11.73 16.52
N ALA A 36 0.63 -11.13 15.35
CA ALA A 36 1.88 -11.26 14.64
C ALA A 36 2.94 -10.85 15.65
N THR A 37 3.73 -11.83 16.09
CA THR A 37 4.82 -11.62 17.06
C THR A 37 5.78 -10.56 16.53
N GLU A 38 5.84 -10.45 15.21
CA GLU A 38 6.50 -9.39 14.47
C GLU A 38 5.49 -8.34 13.99
N PRO A 39 5.80 -7.03 14.16
CA PRO A 39 4.90 -5.98 13.75
C PRO A 39 4.75 -5.94 12.23
N ILE A 40 3.51 -5.92 11.73
CA ILE A 40 3.22 -5.73 10.30
C ILE A 40 3.59 -4.30 9.89
N ILE A 41 4.40 -4.17 8.84
CA ILE A 41 4.72 -2.89 8.23
C ILE A 41 3.74 -2.65 7.06
N PHE A 42 3.02 -1.54 7.10
CA PHE A 42 2.15 -1.09 6.04
C PHE A 42 2.83 0.04 5.27
N LEU A 43 2.88 -0.07 3.94
CA LEU A 43 3.40 0.96 3.05
C LEU A 43 2.21 1.67 2.38
N HIS A 44 2.05 2.95 2.67
CA HIS A 44 0.97 3.78 2.14
C HIS A 44 1.47 4.55 0.93
N PHE A 45 1.01 4.18 -0.26
CA PHE A 45 1.35 4.86 -1.51
C PHE A 45 0.24 5.81 -1.95
N TRP A 46 0.64 6.94 -2.53
CA TRP A 46 -0.25 7.96 -3.05
C TRP A 46 -0.02 8.18 -4.55
N ASN A 47 -1.09 8.08 -5.32
CA ASN A 47 -1.15 8.53 -6.72
C ASN A 47 -2.20 9.63 -6.81
N ARG A 48 -1.75 10.88 -6.96
CA ARG A 48 -2.70 12.00 -7.09
C ARG A 48 -3.35 11.90 -8.46
N PRO A 49 -4.70 11.93 -8.57
CA PRO A 49 -5.33 12.05 -9.88
C PRO A 49 -4.88 13.37 -10.52
N SER A 50 -4.37 13.29 -11.75
CA SER A 50 -4.26 14.45 -12.61
C SER A 50 -5.67 14.96 -12.84
N GLY A 51 -5.88 16.26 -12.72
CA GLY A 51 -7.21 16.87 -12.72
C GLY A 51 -7.95 16.80 -14.05
N ALA A 52 -7.71 15.79 -14.88
CA ALA A 52 -8.46 15.54 -16.10
C ALA A 52 -9.87 15.07 -15.73
N THR A 53 -10.88 15.75 -16.28
CA THR A 53 -12.32 15.45 -16.22
C THR A 53 -12.69 14.11 -16.90
N GLU A 54 -11.71 13.29 -17.26
CA GLU A 54 -11.82 12.01 -17.96
C GLU A 54 -11.63 10.84 -16.98
N PRO A 55 -12.33 9.71 -17.15
CA PRO A 55 -12.26 8.55 -16.23
C PRO A 55 -10.93 7.77 -16.34
N THR A 56 -9.98 8.27 -17.12
CA THR A 56 -8.64 7.69 -17.20
C THR A 56 -7.86 8.13 -15.97
N TRP A 57 -7.52 7.17 -15.11
CA TRP A 57 -6.68 7.36 -13.92
C TRP A 57 -5.26 7.77 -14.32
N SER A 58 -5.12 8.99 -14.85
CA SER A 58 -3.86 9.61 -15.17
C SER A 58 -3.28 10.11 -13.85
N SER A 59 -2.28 9.41 -13.33
CA SER A 59 -1.57 9.83 -12.12
C SER A 59 -0.72 11.06 -12.44
N LEU A 60 -0.65 12.03 -11.52
CA LEU A 60 0.28 13.16 -11.62
C LEU A 60 1.75 12.76 -11.52
N TYR A 61 2.01 11.55 -11.03
CA TYR A 61 3.35 10.99 -10.91
C TYR A 61 3.43 9.71 -11.76
N ASP A 62 4.56 9.54 -12.44
CA ASP A 62 4.85 8.34 -13.23
C ASP A 62 4.88 7.07 -12.36
N GLU A 63 5.23 7.22 -11.07
CA GLU A 63 5.25 6.16 -10.08
C GLU A 63 4.52 6.53 -8.78
N PRO A 64 3.93 5.55 -8.06
CA PRO A 64 3.33 5.80 -6.75
C PRO A 64 4.32 6.32 -5.73
N VAL A 65 4.01 7.47 -5.13
CA VAL A 65 4.86 8.07 -4.10
C VAL A 65 4.58 7.39 -2.77
N LEU A 66 5.62 6.89 -2.10
CA LEU A 66 5.51 6.42 -0.72
C LEU A 66 5.20 7.62 0.19
N TRP A 67 3.99 7.64 0.74
CA TRP A 67 3.45 8.74 1.53
C TRP A 67 3.68 8.54 3.04
N ALA A 68 3.47 7.32 3.52
CA ALA A 68 3.72 6.99 4.92
C ALA A 68 4.04 5.51 5.11
N VAL A 69 4.76 5.21 6.19
CA VAL A 69 4.95 3.85 6.71
C VAL A 69 4.19 3.75 8.03
N ARG A 70 3.44 2.65 8.21
CA ARG A 70 2.73 2.40 9.46
C ARG A 70 3.15 1.09 10.10
N LEU A 71 3.44 1.12 11.40
CA LEU A 71 3.73 -0.07 12.19
C LEU A 71 2.45 -0.58 12.87
N GLY A 72 2.06 -1.83 12.63
CA GLY A 72 0.77 -2.38 13.06
C GLY A 72 0.58 -2.58 14.58
N ARG A 73 1.53 -2.16 15.42
CA ARG A 73 1.54 -2.39 16.86
C ARG A 73 1.10 -1.19 17.69
N GLU A 74 1.08 0.00 17.09
CA GLU A 74 0.76 1.26 17.76
C GLU A 74 -0.71 1.68 17.54
N ALA A 75 -1.19 2.63 18.35
CA ALA A 75 -2.50 3.24 18.12
C ALA A 75 -2.53 3.87 16.72
N PHE A 76 -3.65 3.72 16.00
CA PHE A 76 -3.69 4.02 14.56
C PHE A 76 -3.16 5.42 14.21
N GLN A 77 -3.53 6.45 14.98
CA GLN A 77 -3.11 7.83 14.76
C GLN A 77 -1.60 8.07 15.00
N ASP A 78 -0.98 7.30 15.90
CA ASP A 78 0.41 7.45 16.32
C ASP A 78 1.35 6.55 15.52
N ALA A 79 0.79 5.53 14.86
CA ALA A 79 1.50 4.48 14.16
C ALA A 79 2.18 4.90 12.85
N PHE A 80 2.02 6.16 12.40
CA PHE A 80 2.48 6.63 11.10
C PHE A 80 3.78 7.42 11.19
N THR A 81 4.76 7.01 10.38
CA THR A 81 5.92 7.84 10.01
C THR A 81 5.73 8.32 8.58
N PHE A 82 5.63 9.64 8.39
CA PHE A 82 5.50 10.25 7.08
C PHE A 82 6.87 10.42 6.42
N THR A 83 6.94 10.18 5.11
CA THR A 83 8.11 10.57 4.30
C THR A 83 8.19 12.09 4.15
N PRO A 84 9.30 12.67 3.68
CA PRO A 84 9.38 14.10 3.35
C PRO A 84 8.27 14.53 2.36
N GLU A 85 8.03 13.75 1.31
CA GLU A 85 6.97 13.96 0.35
C GLU A 85 5.60 13.83 1.00
N GLY A 86 5.43 12.84 1.88
CA GLY A 86 4.21 12.63 2.63
C GLY A 86 3.82 13.81 3.49
N SER A 87 4.81 14.36 4.21
CA SER A 87 4.65 15.54 5.04
C SER A 87 4.25 16.77 4.23
N ARG A 88 4.86 16.96 3.04
CA ARG A 88 4.55 18.09 2.13
C ARG A 88 3.12 18.03 1.57
N LEU A 89 2.56 16.83 1.44
CA LEU A 89 1.23 16.59 0.87
C LEU A 89 0.11 16.52 1.93
N ARG A 90 0.43 16.68 3.22
CA ARG A 90 -0.60 16.67 4.27
C ARG A 90 -1.54 17.87 4.10
N PRO A 91 -2.87 17.64 4.14
CA PRO A 91 -3.82 18.74 4.32
C PRO A 91 -3.49 19.52 5.60
N ALA A 92 -3.64 20.84 5.56
CA ALA A 92 -3.53 21.71 6.73
C ALA A 92 -4.70 21.50 7.69
#